data_AF-A0A813FXU9-F1
#
_entry.id   AF-A0A813FXU9-F1
#
_cell.length_a   1.000
_cell.length_b   1.000
_cell.length_c   1.000
_cell.angle_alpha   90.00
_cell.angle_beta   90.00
_cell.angle_gamma   90.00
#
_symmetry.space_group_name_H-M   'P 1'
#
loop_
_entity.id
_entity.type
_entity.pdbx_description
1 polymer ?
#
loop_
_entity_poly.entity_id
_entity_poly.type
_entity_poly.pdbx_seq_one_letter_code
_entity_poly.pdbx_strand_id
1 'polypeptide(L)'
;VSDEQPPSRKMPLDGFESPKAFTFQYYLTITPATWREVGGSVSDGYQFRAASFVTNELIGPAVFFRMDIDPIRVTYYTEEVRWSKFLVSICAVVGGCIAITSVLAQFIETAEAFAGDRD
;
A
#
# COMPACT_ATOMS: atom_id res chain seq x y z
N VAL A 1 2.01 30.16 -3.97
CA VAL A 1 2.98 30.11 -5.08
C VAL A 1 4.19 29.38 -4.49
N SER A 2 4.32 28.07 -4.59
CA SER A 2 4.04 27.19 -5.73
C SER A 2 3.52 25.84 -5.23
N ASP A 3 2.38 25.39 -5.74
CA ASP A 3 1.96 23.99 -5.61
C ASP A 3 2.86 23.16 -6.52
N GLU A 4 3.88 22.54 -5.93
CA GLU A 4 4.71 21.57 -6.62
C GLU A 4 3.91 20.27 -6.75
N GLN A 5 3.00 20.22 -7.73
CA GLN A 5 2.37 18.97 -8.13
C GLN A 5 3.46 18.02 -8.66
N PRO A 6 3.62 16.82 -8.09
CA PRO A 6 4.61 15.86 -8.57
C PRO A 6 4.33 15.50 -10.04
N PRO A 7 5.39 15.29 -10.84
CA PRO A 7 5.27 15.07 -12.27
C PRO A 7 4.49 13.78 -12.50
N SER A 8 3.36 13.89 -13.24
CA SER A 8 2.47 12.80 -13.69
C SER A 8 1.26 12.40 -12.82
N ARG A 9 0.63 13.32 -12.07
CA ARG A 9 -0.73 13.05 -11.56
C ARG A 9 -1.78 13.25 -12.67
N LYS A 10 -2.07 12.21 -13.45
CA LYS A 10 -3.24 12.19 -14.36
C LYS A 10 -4.51 12.28 -13.53
N MET A 11 -5.27 13.35 -13.71
CA MET A 11 -6.57 13.52 -13.06
C MET A 11 -7.59 12.64 -13.79
N PRO A 12 -8.48 11.92 -13.08
CA PRO A 12 -9.39 10.96 -13.69
C PRO A 12 -10.43 11.60 -14.63
N LEU A 13 -10.61 12.92 -14.59
CA LEU A 13 -11.52 13.66 -15.48
C LEU A 13 -10.80 14.39 -16.63
N ASP A 14 -9.47 14.28 -16.74
CA ASP A 14 -8.72 15.01 -17.75
C ASP A 14 -8.95 14.41 -19.14
N GLY A 15 -9.58 15.17 -20.04
CA GLY A 15 -9.93 14.75 -21.39
C GLY A 15 -11.25 13.97 -21.54
N PHE A 16 -12.13 13.95 -20.53
CA PHE A 16 -13.44 13.28 -20.65
C PHE A 16 -14.49 14.16 -21.35
N GLU A 17 -14.97 13.71 -22.53
CA GLU A 17 -16.07 14.34 -23.25
C GLU A 17 -17.37 13.53 -23.03
N SER A 18 -18.42 14.18 -22.51
CA SER A 18 -19.69 13.51 -22.27
C SER A 18 -20.51 13.36 -23.56
N PRO A 19 -21.08 12.17 -23.86
CA PRO A 19 -22.03 11.98 -24.96
C PRO A 19 -23.21 12.94 -24.90
N LYS A 20 -23.61 13.51 -26.03
CA LYS A 20 -24.80 14.38 -26.11
C LYS A 20 -26.07 13.53 -25.88
N ALA A 21 -27.00 14.06 -25.08
CA ALA A 21 -28.35 13.56 -24.78
C ALA A 21 -28.61 12.79 -23.45
N PHE A 22 -27.66 12.77 -22.50
CA PHE A 22 -27.90 12.20 -21.18
C PHE A 22 -27.66 13.20 -20.04
N THR A 23 -28.35 13.00 -18.91
CA THR A 23 -28.03 13.70 -17.66
C THR A 23 -26.88 12.97 -16.97
N PHE A 24 -25.75 13.67 -16.81
CA PHE A 24 -24.56 13.15 -16.15
C PHE A 24 -24.44 13.75 -14.75
N GLN A 25 -24.24 12.89 -13.77
CA GLN A 25 -23.93 13.28 -12.41
C GLN A 25 -22.52 12.79 -12.07
N TYR A 26 -21.60 13.73 -11.85
CA TYR A 26 -20.25 13.47 -11.42
C TYR A 26 -20.13 13.63 -9.91
N TYR A 27 -19.59 12.61 -9.25
CA TYR A 27 -19.20 12.64 -7.85
C TYR A 27 -17.68 12.77 -7.79
N LEU A 28 -17.21 13.89 -7.28
CA LEU A 28 -15.80 14.16 -7.05
C LEU A 28 -15.54 14.03 -5.56
N THR A 29 -14.62 13.14 -5.19
CA THR A 29 -14.18 12.96 -3.82
C THR A 29 -12.73 13.39 -3.67
N ILE A 30 -12.47 14.27 -2.71
CA ILE A 30 -11.12 14.77 -2.39
C ILE A 30 -10.67 14.14 -1.07
N THR A 31 -9.55 13.42 -1.08
CA THR A 31 -8.96 12.83 0.12
C THR A 31 -7.60 13.47 0.38
N PRO A 32 -7.36 14.10 1.54
CA PRO A 32 -6.05 14.62 1.89
C PRO A 32 -5.06 13.46 2.10
N ALA A 33 -3.89 13.53 1.46
CA ALA A 33 -2.86 12.51 1.55
C ALA A 33 -1.52 13.15 1.92
N THR A 34 -0.81 12.55 2.87
CA THR A 34 0.52 13.03 3.29
C THR A 34 1.55 11.96 2.96
N TRP A 35 2.64 12.36 2.32
CA TRP A 35 3.78 11.50 2.02
C TRP A 35 4.94 11.88 2.93
N ARG A 36 5.31 10.96 3.82
CA ARG A 36 6.48 11.12 4.67
C ARG A 36 7.66 10.37 4.05
N GLU A 37 8.63 11.12 3.56
CA GLU A 37 9.89 10.58 3.06
C GLU A 37 10.91 10.38 4.20
N VAL A 38 11.83 9.44 4.01
CA VAL A 38 12.81 8.97 5.02
C VAL A 38 13.82 10.07 5.40
N GLY A 39 13.95 11.12 4.60
CA GLY A 39 14.84 12.28 4.82
C GLY A 39 14.25 13.44 5.63
N GLY A 40 13.03 13.30 6.17
CA GLY A 40 12.39 14.36 6.98
C GLY A 40 11.61 15.41 6.18
N SER A 41 11.63 15.32 4.85
CA SER A 41 10.73 16.09 4.00
C SER A 41 9.32 15.50 4.09
N VAL A 42 8.40 16.28 4.65
CA VAL A 42 6.96 15.99 4.66
C VAL A 42 6.36 16.73 3.48
N SER A 43 5.88 15.98 2.49
CA SER A 43 5.18 16.53 1.35
C SER A 43 3.69 16.26 1.51
N ASP A 44 2.93 17.33 1.78
CA ASP A 44 1.48 17.29 1.83
C ASP A 44 0.91 17.30 0.40
N GLY A 45 -0.18 16.59 0.17
CA GLY A 45 -0.99 16.82 -1.01
C GLY A 45 -2.34 16.12 -0.99
N TYR A 46 -2.93 15.96 -2.18
CA TYR A 46 -4.32 15.60 -2.32
C TYR A 46 -4.49 14.45 -3.32
N GLN A 47 -5.27 13.45 -2.93
CA GLN A 47 -5.77 12.41 -3.82
C GLN A 47 -7.16 12.81 -4.31
N PHE A 48 -7.38 12.72 -5.62
CA PHE A 48 -8.64 13.04 -6.27
C PHE A 48 -9.25 11.76 -6.83
N ARG A 49 -10.51 11.48 -6.50
CA ARG A 49 -11.29 10.38 -7.05
C ARG A 49 -12.52 10.95 -7.76
N ALA A 50 -12.83 10.44 -8.94
CA ALA A 50 -14.03 10.81 -9.68
C ALA A 50 -14.85 9.55 -9.98
N ALA A 51 -16.16 9.63 -9.80
CA ALA A 51 -17.13 8.64 -10.24
C ALA A 51 -18.22 9.34 -11.06
N SER A 52 -18.68 8.71 -12.13
CA SER A 52 -19.77 9.23 -12.95
C SER A 52 -20.97 8.29 -12.87
N PHE A 53 -22.16 8.87 -12.76
CA PHE A 53 -23.43 8.17 -12.82
C PHE A 53 -24.28 8.81 -13.91
N VAL A 54 -24.83 7.99 -14.80
CA VAL A 54 -25.71 8.43 -15.89
C VAL A 54 -27.14 8.08 -15.49
N THR A 55 -28.01 9.08 -15.41
CA THR A 55 -29.44 8.85 -15.17
C THR A 55 -30.25 9.42 -16.32
N ASN A 56 -31.33 8.73 -16.67
CA ASN A 56 -32.31 9.17 -17.67
C ASN A 56 -33.56 9.80 -17.02
N GLU A 57 -33.60 9.91 -15.68
CA GLU A 57 -34.80 10.33 -14.94
C GLU A 57 -35.06 11.85 -14.98
N LEU A 58 -34.11 12.66 -15.44
CA LEU A 58 -34.30 14.11 -15.58
C LEU A 58 -34.62 14.50 -17.02
N ILE A 59 -35.69 15.29 -17.17
CA ILE A 59 -36.15 15.87 -18.43
C ILE A 59 -35.14 16.94 -18.87
N GLY A 60 -34.22 16.57 -19.77
CA GLY A 60 -33.26 17.48 -20.41
C GLY A 60 -31.79 17.14 -20.12
N PRO A 61 -30.84 17.63 -20.94
CA PRO A 61 -29.41 17.43 -20.69
C PRO A 61 -28.96 18.30 -19.51
N ALA A 62 -28.73 17.68 -18.34
CA ALA A 62 -28.20 18.35 -17.18
C ALA A 62 -26.87 17.73 -16.74
N VAL A 63 -25.94 18.56 -16.28
CA VAL A 63 -24.67 18.12 -15.71
C VAL A 63 -24.64 18.56 -14.24
N PHE A 64 -24.56 17.59 -13.33
CA PHE A 64 -24.47 17.85 -11.90
C PHE A 64 -23.09 17.46 -11.39
N PHE A 65 -22.41 18.39 -10.71
CA PHE A 65 -21.16 18.13 -10.01
C PHE A 65 -21.43 18.10 -8.51
N ARG A 66 -21.26 16.93 -7.87
CA ARG A 66 -21.26 16.79 -6.41
C ARG A 66 -19.83 16.63 -5.93
N MET A 67 -19.39 17.50 -5.04
CA MET A 67 -18.04 17.50 -4.50
C MET A 67 -18.11 17.19 -3.00
N ASP A 68 -17.59 16.05 -2.62
CA ASP A 68 -17.51 15.60 -1.23
C ASP A 68 -16.05 15.55 -0.78
N ILE A 69 -15.77 16.01 0.44
CA ILE A 69 -14.44 15.98 1.04
C ILE A 69 -14.43 14.87 2.08
N ASP A 70 -13.49 13.93 1.94
CA ASP A 70 -13.32 12.85 2.91
C ASP A 70 -12.56 13.39 4.14
N PRO A 71 -13.13 13.31 5.36
CA PRO A 71 -12.46 13.78 6.58
C PRO A 71 -11.27 12.90 7.00
N ILE A 72 -11.04 11.77 6.33
CA ILE A 72 -9.96 10.85 6.64
C ILE A 72 -8.70 11.24 5.87
N ARG A 73 -7.60 11.45 6.60
CA ARG A 73 -6.28 11.74 6.03
C ARG A 73 -5.45 10.47 5.94
N VAL A 74 -5.00 10.13 4.74
CA VAL A 74 -4.13 8.96 4.53
C VAL A 74 -2.67 9.39 4.66
N THR A 75 -1.94 8.76 5.58
CA THR A 75 -0.53 9.04 5.81
C THR A 75 0.30 7.86 5.34
N TYR A 76 1.07 8.05 4.27
CA TYR A 76 2.02 7.06 3.79
C TYR A 76 3.38 7.31 4.44
N TYR A 77 3.82 6.36 5.25
CA TYR A 77 5.18 6.34 5.78
C TYR A 77 5.98 5.30 5.01
N THR A 78 7.09 5.71 4.40
CA THR A 78 8.09 4.78 3.89
C THR A 78 8.99 4.41 5.07
N GLU A 79 8.83 3.22 5.62
CA GLU A 79 9.81 2.65 6.54
C GLU A 79 10.89 1.97 5.71
N GLU A 80 12.06 2.61 5.58
CA GLU A 80 13.23 1.90 5.06
C GLU A 80 13.62 0.82 6.06
N VAL A 81 13.50 -0.44 5.63
CA VAL A 81 14.02 -1.58 6.36
C VAL A 81 15.53 -1.42 6.50
N ARG A 82 15.95 -0.89 7.66
CA ARG A 82 17.35 -0.62 8.00
C ARG A 82 18.20 -1.90 7.91
N TRP A 83 19.47 -1.74 7.58
CA TRP A 83 20.50 -2.80 7.56
C TRP A 83 20.50 -3.70 8.81
N SER A 84 20.09 -3.17 9.96
CA SER A 84 19.91 -3.94 11.19
C SER A 84 18.96 -5.12 11.03
N LYS A 85 17.85 -4.96 10.28
CA LYS A 85 16.89 -6.05 10.04
C LYS A 85 17.47 -7.16 9.16
N PHE A 86 18.36 -6.79 8.24
CA PHE A 86 19.11 -7.75 7.44
C PHE A 86 20.10 -8.56 8.28
N LEU A 87 20.86 -7.89 9.17
CA LEU A 87 21.79 -8.56 10.09
C LEU A 87 21.05 -9.51 11.06
N VAL A 88 19.90 -9.08 11.57
CA VAL A 88 19.05 -9.93 12.42
C VAL A 88 18.56 -11.16 11.66
N SER A 89 18.20 -11.01 10.37
CA SER A 89 17.83 -12.14 9.52
C SER A 89 18.97 -13.14 9.32
N ILE A 90 20.20 -12.66 9.12
CA ILE A 90 21.38 -13.54 9.01
C ILE A 90 21.62 -14.29 10.32
N CYS A 91 21.58 -13.58 11.46
CA CYS A 91 21.75 -14.19 12.78
C CYS A 91 20.69 -15.27 13.05
N ALA A 92 19.43 -15.00 12.68
CA ALA A 92 18.34 -15.96 12.84
C ALA A 92 18.56 -17.25 12.02
N VAL A 93 19.01 -17.12 10.76
CA VAL A 93 19.30 -18.27 9.91
C VAL A 93 20.49 -19.07 10.45
N VAL A 94 21.59 -18.40 10.80
CA VAL A 94 22.80 -19.06 11.32
C VAL A 94 22.52 -19.75 12.66
N GLY A 95 21.83 -19.08 13.59
CA GLY A 95 21.44 -19.65 14.87
C GLY A 95 20.51 -20.85 14.72
N GLY A 96 19.57 -20.78 13.77
CA GLY A 96 18.69 -21.90 13.42
C GLY A 96 19.45 -23.12 12.89
N CYS A 97 20.40 -22.93 11.98
CA CYS A 97 21.21 -24.03 11.44
C CYS A 97 22.03 -24.72 12.53
N ILE A 98 22.71 -23.96 13.39
CA ILE A 98 23.51 -24.52 14.49
C ILE A 98 22.62 -25.32 15.44
N ALA A 99 21.47 -24.77 15.84
CA ALA A 99 20.52 -25.45 16.73
C ALA A 99 20.02 -26.77 16.12
N ILE A 100 19.66 -26.78 14.84
CA ILE A 100 19.19 -27.98 14.15
C ILE A 100 20.28 -29.04 14.10
N THR A 101 21.53 -28.67 13.76
CA THR A 101 22.65 -29.62 13.73
C THR A 101 22.91 -30.24 15.10
N SER A 102 22.90 -29.45 16.18
CA SER A 102 23.11 -29.96 17.53
C SER A 102 22.01 -30.94 17.96
N VAL A 103 20.75 -30.62 17.66
CA VAL A 103 19.62 -31.49 17.98
C VAL A 103 19.70 -32.80 17.19
N LEU A 104 19.98 -32.74 15.89
CA LEU A 104 20.12 -33.94 15.06
C LEU A 104 21.28 -34.83 15.50
N ALA A 105 22.42 -34.24 15.87
CA ALA A 105 23.56 -35.00 16.36
C ALA A 105 23.21 -35.79 17.63
N GLN A 106 22.49 -35.17 18.58
CA GLN A 106 22.03 -35.84 19.80
C GLN A 106 21.04 -36.97 19.48
N PHE A 107 20.12 -36.77 18.53
CA PHE A 107 19.18 -37.82 18.12
C PHE A 107 19.89 -39.03 17.50
N ILE A 108 20.93 -38.81 16.69
CA ILE A 108 21.69 -39.92 16.09
C ILE A 108 22.46 -40.69 17.16
N GLU A 109 23.16 -39.99 18.06
CA GLU A 109 23.92 -40.64 19.14
C GLU A 109 23.02 -41.46 20.08
N THR A 110 21.84 -40.93 20.44
CA THR A 110 20.85 -41.68 21.23
C THR A 110 20.25 -42.86 20.46
N ALA A 111 20.06 -42.74 19.14
CA ALA A 111 19.55 -43.82 18.31
C ALA A 111 20.57 -44.96 18.17
N GLU A 112 21.85 -44.66 18.03
CA GLU A 112 22.93 -45.65 18.02
C GLU A 112 23.06 -46.35 19.37
N ALA A 113 22.99 -45.60 20.48
CA ALA A 113 22.99 -46.16 21.82
C ALA A 113 21.79 -47.09 22.08
N PHE A 114 20.61 -46.75 21.57
CA PHE A 114 19.40 -47.59 21.68
C PHE A 114 19.46 -48.83 20.75
N ALA A 115 20.14 -48.72 19.61
CA ALA A 115 20.33 -49.83 18.70
C ALA A 115 21.32 -50.87 19.24
N GLY A 116 22.38 -50.42 19.93
CA GLY A 116 23.42 -51.30 20.51
C GLY A 116 23.00 -52.08 21.76
N ASP A 117 21.88 -51.74 22.41
CA ASP A 117 21.33 -52.48 23.56
C ASP A 117 20.41 -53.65 23.14
N ARG A 118 20.13 -53.81 21.84
CA ARG A 118 19.26 -54.89 21.31
C ARG A 118 20.01 -56.10 20.75
N ASP A 119 21.34 -56.13 20.82
CA ASP A 119 22.20 -57.27 20.46
C ASP A 119 22.82 -57.90 21.72
#